data_AF-A0A2H5MYG4-F1
#
_entry.id   AF-A0A2H5MYG4-F1
#
_cell.length_a   1.000
_cell.length_b   1.000
_cell.length_c   1.000
_cell.angle_alpha   90.00
_cell.angle_beta   90.00
_cell.angle_gamma   90.00
#
_symmetry.space_group_name_H-M   'P 1'
#
loop_
_entity.id
_entity.type
_entity.pdbx_description
1 polymer ?
#
loop_
_entity_poly.entity_id
_entity_poly.type
_entity_poly.pdbx_seq_one_letter_code
_entity_poly.pdbx_strand_id
1 'polypeptide(L)'
;MVSTIRKEIGSLRNLEWLELSSNNLNGTIPKEIWSLRNPKVLELSTNKLTRAIPSTLGHLTSLLYLDLRSNQLHSSNPLEIGNFSALGRAH
;
A
#
# COMPACT_ATOMS: atom_id res chain seq x y z
N MET A 1 -11.69 -9.07 17.14
CA MET A 1 -11.72 -7.62 16.83
C MET A 1 -11.39 -7.43 15.36
N VAL A 2 -12.08 -6.53 14.69
CA VAL A 2 -11.75 -6.11 13.32
C VAL A 2 -10.65 -5.05 13.43
N SER A 3 -9.47 -5.32 12.90
CA SER A 3 -8.36 -4.37 12.84
C SER A 3 -8.28 -3.80 11.43
N THR A 4 -8.33 -2.48 11.29
CA THR A 4 -8.28 -1.79 9.99
C THR A 4 -7.19 -0.72 10.02
N ILE A 5 -6.71 -0.34 8.83
CA ILE A 5 -5.84 0.83 8.67
C ILE A 5 -6.74 2.07 8.65
N ARG A 6 -6.55 2.97 9.60
CA ARG A 6 -7.36 4.18 9.68
C ARG A 6 -6.79 5.30 8.79
N LYS A 7 -7.67 6.16 8.26
CA LYS A 7 -7.33 7.25 7.34
C LYS A 7 -6.33 8.25 7.92
N GLU A 8 -6.26 8.36 9.25
CA GLU A 8 -5.36 9.26 9.96
C GLU A 8 -3.88 8.95 9.69
N ILE A 9 -3.55 7.77 9.14
CA ILE A 9 -2.19 7.44 8.69
C ILE A 9 -1.63 8.46 7.68
N GLY A 10 -2.48 9.07 6.84
CA GLY A 10 -2.04 10.11 5.90
C GLY A 10 -1.59 11.41 6.56
N SER A 11 -1.84 11.60 7.86
CA SER A 11 -1.33 12.75 8.61
C SER A 11 0.16 12.62 8.98
N LEU A 12 0.75 11.44 8.83
CA LEU A 12 2.14 11.15 9.19
C LEU A 12 3.10 11.69 8.11
N ARG A 13 3.36 13.00 8.16
CA ARG A 13 4.12 13.73 7.12
C ARG A 13 5.57 13.28 6.95
N ASN A 14 6.16 12.68 7.99
CA ASN A 14 7.56 12.23 8.01
C ASN A 14 7.66 10.70 8.00
N LEU A 15 6.58 9.99 7.67
CA LEU A 15 6.61 8.54 7.63
C LEU A 15 7.43 8.08 6.42
N GLU A 16 8.57 7.47 6.70
CA GLU A 16 9.42 6.86 5.67
C GLU A 16 9.24 5.35 5.58
N TRP A 17 8.95 4.69 6.70
CA TRP A 17 8.83 3.25 6.79
C TRP A 17 7.54 2.86 7.48
N LEU A 18 6.71 2.06 6.81
CA LEU A 18 5.54 1.44 7.39
C LEU A 18 5.61 -0.08 7.19
N GLU A 19 5.74 -0.79 8.31
CA GLU A 19 5.73 -2.25 8.37
C GLU A 19 4.45 -2.71 9.07
N LEU A 20 3.55 -3.35 8.33
CA LEU A 20 2.32 -3.93 8.84
C LEU A 20 2.12 -5.35 8.33
N SER A 21 3.16 -6.02 7.81
CA SER A 21 3.01 -7.38 7.31
C SER A 21 2.61 -8.37 8.39
N SER A 22 2.03 -9.49 7.98
CA SER A 22 1.70 -10.63 8.86
C SER A 22 0.76 -10.25 10.01
N ASN A 23 -0.21 -9.40 9.72
CA ASN A 23 -1.25 -9.00 10.66
C ASN A 23 -2.62 -9.57 10.25
N ASN A 24 -3.63 -9.37 11.10
CA ASN A 24 -5.03 -9.68 10.78
C ASN A 24 -5.79 -8.44 10.28
N LEU A 25 -5.10 -7.49 9.63
CA LEU A 25 -5.75 -6.28 9.11
C LEU A 25 -6.75 -6.66 8.02
N ASN A 26 -7.94 -6.07 8.05
CA ASN A 26 -8.96 -6.29 7.03
C ASN A 26 -9.49 -4.95 6.47
N GLY A 27 -10.47 -5.05 5.57
CA GLY A 27 -11.11 -3.89 4.99
C GLY A 27 -10.27 -3.31 3.87
N THR A 28 -10.38 -2.00 3.63
CA THR A 28 -9.70 -1.32 2.51
C THR A 28 -8.47 -0.58 3.02
N ILE A 29 -7.44 -0.49 2.17
CA ILE A 29 -6.34 0.45 2.40
C ILE A 29 -6.87 1.88 2.18
N PRO A 30 -6.86 2.77 3.21
CA PRO A 30 -7.37 4.13 3.07
C PRO A 30 -6.57 4.89 2.00
N LYS A 31 -7.26 5.70 1.19
CA LYS A 31 -6.63 6.41 0.08
C LYS A 31 -5.51 7.36 0.54
N GLU A 32 -5.60 7.79 1.79
CA GLU A 32 -4.67 8.68 2.46
C GLU A 32 -3.25 8.10 2.54
N ILE A 33 -3.08 6.76 2.55
CA ILE A 33 -1.75 6.15 2.51
C ILE A 33 -1.02 6.47 1.19
N TRP A 34 -1.76 6.58 0.08
CA TRP A 34 -1.22 6.91 -1.24
C TRP A 34 -0.97 8.40 -1.42
N SER A 35 -1.22 9.19 -0.37
CA SER A 35 -0.94 10.63 -0.31
C SER A 35 0.18 10.99 0.67
N LEU A 36 0.85 9.99 1.25
CA LEU A 36 2.04 10.19 2.06
C LEU A 36 3.13 10.86 1.23
N ARG A 37 3.80 11.85 1.82
CA ARG A 37 4.76 12.68 1.08
C ARG A 37 6.08 11.97 0.79
N ASN A 38 6.64 11.29 1.80
CA ASN A 38 7.98 10.73 1.75
C ASN A 38 8.08 9.23 2.13
N PRO A 39 7.09 8.36 1.83
CA PRO A 39 7.23 6.95 2.16
C PRO A 39 8.31 6.32 1.28
N LYS A 40 9.28 5.67 1.90
CA LYS A 40 10.31 4.86 1.22
C LYS A 40 9.89 3.40 1.18
N VAL A 41 9.28 2.90 2.25
CA VAL A 41 8.88 1.50 2.40
C VAL A 41 7.43 1.41 2.88
N LEU A 42 6.61 0.68 2.12
CA LEU A 42 5.27 0.27 2.51
C LEU A 42 5.16 -1.26 2.39
N GLU A 43 5.19 -1.94 3.53
CA GLU A 43 5.07 -3.40 3.63
C GLU A 43 3.75 -3.74 4.32
N LEU A 44 2.78 -4.21 3.54
CA LEU A 44 1.42 -4.54 4.00
C LEU A 44 1.06 -6.00 3.69
N SER A 45 2.04 -6.84 3.33
CA SER A 45 1.78 -8.20 2.89
C SER A 45 1.18 -9.08 3.99
N THR A 46 0.61 -10.22 3.61
CA THR A 46 0.12 -11.23 4.57
C THR A 46 -0.92 -10.64 5.53
N ASN A 47 -1.98 -10.09 4.96
CA ASN A 47 -3.13 -9.54 5.66
C ASN A 47 -4.43 -9.96 4.95
N LYS A 48 -5.58 -9.42 5.36
CA LYS A 48 -6.90 -9.64 4.76
C LYS A 48 -7.44 -8.35 4.11
N LEU A 49 -6.55 -7.51 3.58
CA LEU A 49 -6.93 -6.26 2.92
C LEU A 49 -7.62 -6.57 1.58
N THR A 50 -8.61 -5.76 1.25
CA THR A 50 -9.56 -5.96 0.14
C THR A 50 -9.72 -4.69 -0.69
N ARG A 51 -10.45 -4.80 -1.81
CA ARG A 51 -10.75 -3.73 -2.78
C ARG A 51 -9.52 -3.26 -3.56
N ALA A 52 -9.77 -2.28 -4.43
CA ALA A 52 -8.84 -1.89 -5.47
C ALA A 52 -7.71 -0.99 -4.98
N ILE A 53 -6.51 -1.23 -5.53
CA ILE A 53 -5.39 -0.29 -5.47
C ILE A 53 -5.75 0.90 -6.36
N PRO A 54 -5.80 2.14 -5.83
CA PRO A 54 -6.20 3.30 -6.61
C PRO A 54 -5.06 3.80 -7.52
N SER A 55 -5.45 4.47 -8.61
CA SER A 55 -4.53 5.12 -9.55
C SER A 55 -3.61 6.16 -8.92
N THR A 56 -3.99 6.70 -7.76
CA THR A 56 -3.19 7.65 -6.96
C THR A 56 -1.92 7.04 -6.40
N LEU A 57 -1.72 5.71 -6.50
CA LEU A 57 -0.48 5.08 -6.06
C LEU A 57 0.76 5.62 -6.81
N GLY A 58 0.58 6.06 -8.06
CA GLY A 58 1.64 6.74 -8.83
C GLY A 58 2.11 8.08 -8.24
N HIS A 59 1.42 8.63 -7.25
CA HIS A 59 1.86 9.86 -6.55
C HIS A 59 2.96 9.60 -5.52
N LEU A 60 3.24 8.35 -5.15
CA LEU A 60 4.28 7.98 -4.20
C LEU A 60 5.67 7.99 -4.86
N THR A 61 6.14 9.16 -5.27
CA THR A 61 7.39 9.32 -6.03
C THR A 61 8.66 8.99 -5.23
N SER A 62 8.58 8.94 -3.91
CA SER A 62 9.68 8.57 -3.00
C SER A 62 9.72 7.08 -2.66
N LEU A 63 8.74 6.30 -3.13
CA LEU A 63 8.59 4.90 -2.76
C LEU A 63 9.65 4.03 -3.41
N LEU A 64 10.41 3.32 -2.58
CA LEU A 64 11.47 2.42 -3.01
C LEU A 64 11.01 0.96 -2.93
N TYR A 65 10.11 0.65 -2.00
CA TYR A 65 9.59 -0.69 -1.79
C TYR A 65 8.09 -0.66 -1.47
N LEU A 66 7.35 -1.51 -2.18
CA LEU A 66 5.93 -1.75 -1.95
C LEU A 66 5.68 -3.25 -1.99
N ASP A 67 5.15 -3.80 -0.90
CA ASP A 67 4.66 -5.17 -0.89
C ASP A 67 3.23 -5.23 -0.36
N LEU A 68 2.37 -5.80 -1.20
CA LEU A 68 0.94 -5.98 -0.98
C LEU A 68 0.54 -7.45 -1.12
N ARG A 69 1.52 -8.37 -1.28
CA ARG A 69 1.29 -9.80 -1.51
C ARG A 69 0.50 -10.45 -0.38
N SER A 70 -0.10 -11.60 -0.65
CA SER A 70 -0.86 -12.34 0.38
C SER A 70 -1.96 -11.49 1.04
N ASN A 71 -2.67 -10.71 0.21
CA ASN A 71 -3.92 -10.00 0.53
C ASN A 71 -5.00 -10.39 -0.49
N GLN A 72 -6.20 -9.83 -0.35
CA GLN A 72 -7.34 -10.03 -1.26
C GLN A 72 -7.60 -8.77 -2.10
N LEU A 73 -6.52 -8.14 -2.55
CA LEU A 73 -6.55 -6.91 -3.36
C LEU A 73 -6.76 -7.26 -4.83
N HIS A 74 -7.50 -6.41 -5.54
CA HIS A 74 -7.71 -6.54 -6.99
C HIS A 74 -7.30 -5.23 -7.68
N SER A 75 -6.94 -5.24 -8.95
CA SER A 75 -6.74 -3.97 -9.69
C SER A 75 -8.11 -3.38 -10.04
N SER A 76 -8.30 -2.06 -9.86
CA SER A 76 -9.42 -1.38 -10.54
C SER A 76 -9.17 -1.21 -12.04
N ASN A 77 -7.91 -1.24 -12.47
CA ASN A 77 -7.49 -1.09 -13.85
C ASN A 77 -6.26 -1.98 -14.16
N PRO A 78 -6.35 -2.95 -15.08
CA PRO A 78 -5.25 -3.85 -15.43
C PRO A 78 -3.99 -3.13 -15.97
N LEU A 79 -4.17 -1.99 -16.64
CA LEU A 79 -3.07 -1.23 -17.27
C LEU A 79 -2.15 -0.56 -16.24
N GLU A 80 -2.67 -0.24 -15.07
CA GLU A 80 -1.90 0.47 -14.04
C GLU A 80 -0.98 -0.46 -13.27
N ILE A 81 -1.30 -1.76 -13.15
CA ILE A 81 -0.41 -2.77 -12.55
C ILE A 81 0.80 -3.10 -13.45
N GLY A 82 0.66 -2.96 -14.78
CA GLY A 82 1.72 -3.26 -15.74
C GLY A 82 3.00 -2.45 -15.54
N ASN A 83 2.91 -1.25 -14.93
CA ASN A 83 4.07 -0.42 -14.60
C ASN A 83 4.75 -0.82 -13.27
N PHE A 84 4.09 -1.62 -12.43
CA PHE A 84 4.68 -2.15 -11.19
C PHE A 84 5.50 -3.41 -11.40
N SER A 85 5.27 -4.14 -12.50
CA SER A 85 6.20 -5.18 -12.97
C SER A 85 7.58 -4.63 -13.35
N ALA A 86 7.70 -3.31 -13.57
CA ALA A 86 8.96 -2.63 -13.84
C ALA A 86 9.62 -2.00 -12.59
N LEU A 87 8.90 -1.87 -11.47
CA LEU A 87 9.50 -1.55 -10.17
C LEU A 87 10.08 -2.85 -9.63
N GLY A 88 11.40 -2.96 -9.83
CA GLY A 88 12.14 -4.21 -9.75
C GLY A 88 11.84 -5.04 -8.52
N ARG A 89 11.87 -6.36 -8.73
CA ARG A 89 12.27 -7.32 -7.71
C ARG A 89 13.51 -6.77 -6.99
N ALA A 90 13.32 -6.16 -5.83
CA ALA A 90 14.37 -6.11 -4.83
C ALA A 90 14.36 -7.48 -4.17
N HIS A 91 15.44 -8.24 -4.40
CA HIS A 91 15.78 -9.40 -3.58
C HIS A 91 15.90 -9.01 -2.10
#